data_AF-A0A8T5I4W4-F1
#
_entry.id   AF-A0A8T5I4W4-F1
#
_cell.length_a   1.000
_cell.length_b   1.000
_cell.length_c   1.000
_cell.angle_alpha   90.00
_cell.angle_beta   90.00
_cell.angle_gamma   90.00
#
_symmetry.space_group_name_H-M   'P 1'
#
loop_
_entity.id
_entity.type
_entity.pdbx_description
1 polymer ?
#
loop_
_entity_poly.entity_id
_entity_poly.type
_entity_poly.pdbx_seq_one_letter_code
_entity_poly.pdbx_strand_id
1 'polypeptide(L)' 'MAKKQVKNKIPSKKYEKYTISGDKIERKKSCPKCGVGIFLADHKDRLYCGKCHYVEFKKRE' A
#
# COMPACT_ATOMS: atom_id res chain seq x y z
N MET A 1 35.64 -9.91 -12.28
CA MET A 1 34.35 -10.17 -11.58
C MET A 1 33.65 -8.83 -11.38
N ALA A 2 32.60 -8.53 -12.13
CA ALA A 2 31.92 -7.23 -12.04
C ALA A 2 31.16 -7.10 -10.71
N LYS A 3 31.43 -6.06 -9.93
CA LYS A 3 30.68 -5.75 -8.71
C LYS A 3 29.26 -5.32 -9.10
N LYS A 4 28.25 -6.03 -8.59
CA LYS A 4 26.84 -5.69 -8.75
C LYS A 4 26.57 -4.38 -8.00
N GLN A 5 26.18 -3.34 -8.71
CA GLN A 5 25.79 -2.07 -8.08
C GLN A 5 24.54 -2.31 -7.22
N VAL A 6 24.63 -2.03 -5.93
CA VAL A 6 23.51 -2.11 -4.99
C VAL A 6 22.75 -0.79 -5.08
N LYS A 7 21.50 -0.83 -5.54
CA LYS A 7 20.61 0.35 -5.52
C LYS A 7 19.95 0.43 -4.14
N ASN A 8 20.07 1.59 -3.49
CA ASN A 8 19.37 1.84 -2.22
C ASN A 8 17.85 1.89 -2.44
N LYS A 9 17.10 1.31 -1.50
CA LYS A 9 15.63 1.31 -1.54
C LYS A 9 15.12 2.71 -1.18
N ILE A 10 14.17 3.22 -1.97
CA ILE A 10 13.49 4.48 -1.67
C ILE A 10 12.61 4.29 -0.41
N PRO A 11 12.64 5.21 0.56
CA PRO A 11 11.80 5.13 1.74
C PRO A 11 10.30 5.20 1.39
N SER A 12 9.47 4.52 2.18
CA SER A 12 8.03 4.46 1.92
C SER A 12 7.33 5.78 2.27
N LYS A 13 6.68 6.41 1.29
CA LYS A 13 5.86 7.61 1.49
C LYS A 13 4.45 7.29 2.01
N LYS A 14 4.36 6.75 3.23
CA LYS A 14 3.06 6.36 3.82
C LYS A 14 2.14 7.54 4.12
N TYR A 15 2.71 8.73 4.34
CA TYR A 15 1.98 9.96 4.65
C TYR A 15 1.04 10.39 3.50
N GLU A 16 1.40 10.12 2.24
CA GLU A 16 0.58 10.46 1.05
C GLU A 16 -0.74 9.66 0.97
N LYS A 17 -0.92 8.65 1.84
CA LYS A 17 -2.14 7.83 1.87
C LYS A 17 -3.22 8.38 2.80
N TYR A 18 -2.94 9.44 3.53
CA TYR A 18 -3.91 10.17 4.35
C TYR A 18 -4.32 11.44 3.61
N THR A 19 -5.61 11.58 3.32
CA THR A 19 -6.18 12.81 2.75
C THR A 19 -7.02 13.49 3.82
N ILE A 20 -6.87 14.80 3.94
CA ILE A 20 -7.62 15.64 4.88
C ILE A 20 -8.71 16.32 4.05
N SER A 21 -9.96 15.92 4.29
CA SER A 21 -11.14 16.49 3.64
C SER A 21 -11.91 17.29 4.68
N GLY A 22 -11.53 18.57 4.86
CA GLY A 22 -12.06 19.44 5.91
C GLY A 22 -11.75 18.91 7.32
N ASP A 23 -12.77 18.63 8.11
CA ASP A 23 -12.68 18.11 9.49
C ASP A 23 -12.56 16.58 9.58
N LYS A 24 -12.58 15.85 8.45
CA LYS A 24 -12.55 14.39 8.42
C LYS A 24 -11.27 13.86 7.76
N ILE A 25 -10.64 12.90 8.43
CA ILE A 25 -9.48 12.17 7.91
C ILE A 25 -9.97 10.98 7.10
N GLU A 26 -9.83 11.05 5.78
CA GLU A 26 -10.15 9.95 4.88
C GLU A 26 -8.94 9.01 4.76
N ARG A 27 -9.14 7.76 5.20
CA ARG A 27 -8.11 6.72 5.17
C ARG A 27 -8.35 5.80 3.99
N LYS A 28 -7.32 5.57 3.16
CA LYS A 28 -7.37 4.54 2.10
C LYS A 28 -7.62 3.14 2.69
N LYS A 29 -8.18 2.22 1.89
CA LYS A 29 -8.52 0.84 2.29
C LYS A 29 -7.38 0.20 3.10
N SER A 30 -7.71 -0.17 4.34
CA SER A 30 -6.81 -0.86 5.25
C SER A 30 -7.05 -2.37 5.16
N CYS A 31 -6.02 -3.17 5.43
CA CYS A 31 -6.12 -4.61 5.35
C CYS A 31 -6.98 -5.16 6.50
N PRO A 32 -8.04 -5.95 6.22
CA PRO A 32 -8.95 -6.45 7.24
C PRO A 32 -8.29 -7.43 8.22
N LYS A 33 -7.24 -8.14 7.78
CA LYS A 33 -6.50 -9.10 8.62
C LYS A 33 -5.40 -8.46 9.46
N CYS A 34 -4.84 -7.34 9.03
CA CYS A 34 -3.70 -6.72 9.67
C CYS A 34 -4.06 -5.51 10.55
N GLY A 35 -5.27 -4.99 10.41
CA GLY A 35 -5.76 -3.86 11.19
C GLY A 35 -5.37 -2.49 10.63
N VAL A 36 -5.79 -1.47 11.39
CA VAL A 36 -5.60 -0.06 11.07
C VAL A 36 -4.11 0.32 10.99
N GLY A 37 -3.75 1.07 9.94
CA GLY A 37 -2.38 1.52 9.68
C GLY A 37 -1.62 0.72 8.60
N ILE A 38 -2.17 -0.43 8.16
CA ILE A 38 -1.60 -1.21 7.06
C ILE A 38 -2.47 -1.03 5.82
N PHE A 39 -2.02 -0.13 4.96
CA PHE A 39 -2.66 0.17 3.69
C PHE A 39 -2.43 -0.93 2.67
N LEU A 40 -3.49 -1.27 1.95
CA LEU A 40 -3.38 -2.10 0.76
C LEU A 40 -2.65 -1.32 -0.35
N ALA A 41 -1.81 -2.00 -1.10
CA ALA A 41 -1.19 -1.50 -2.32
C ALA A 41 -2.22 -1.59 -3.43
N ASP A 42 -2.54 -0.45 -4.03
CA ASP A 42 -3.50 -0.36 -5.12
C ASP A 42 -2.79 -0.65 -6.44
N HIS A 43 -3.03 -1.84 -6.99
CA HIS A 43 -2.62 -2.20 -8.34
C HIS A 43 -3.83 -2.21 -9.27
N LYS A 44 -3.58 -2.24 -10.57
CA LYS A 44 -4.62 -2.14 -11.62
C LYS A 44 -5.65 -3.28 -11.57
N ASP A 45 -5.22 -4.44 -11.12
CA ASP A 45 -5.96 -5.71 -11.06
C ASP A 45 -6.26 -6.17 -9.63
N ARG A 46 -5.51 -5.67 -8.63
CA ARG A 46 -5.58 -6.19 -7.26
C ARG A 46 -5.23 -5.16 -6.20
N LEU A 47 -5.73 -5.38 -4.99
CA LEU A 47 -5.31 -4.75 -3.75
C LEU A 47 -4.42 -5.76 -3.01
N TYR A 48 -3.18 -5.38 -2.71
CA TYR A 48 -2.20 -6.29 -2.11
C TYR A 48 -1.74 -5.81 -0.73
N CYS A 49 -1.78 -6.68 0.28
CA CYS A 49 -1.21 -6.40 1.59
C CYS A 49 0.23 -6.89 1.67
N GLY A 50 1.19 -5.98 1.80
CA GLY A 50 2.61 -6.33 1.95
C GLY A 50 3.01 -7.01 3.26
N LYS A 51 2.11 -7.08 4.28
CA LYS A 51 2.41 -7.71 5.57
C LYS A 51 1.87 -9.14 5.68
N CYS A 52 0.62 -9.38 5.28
CA CYS A 52 -0.01 -10.71 5.36
C CYS A 52 -0.24 -11.37 4.00
N HIS A 53 0.26 -10.77 2.91
CA HIS A 53 0.10 -11.28 1.54
C HIS A 53 -1.37 -11.43 1.09
N TYR A 54 -2.29 -10.80 1.81
CA TYR A 54 -3.71 -10.78 1.44
C TYR A 54 -3.90 -10.04 0.12
N VAL A 55 -4.69 -10.62 -0.78
CA VAL A 55 -4.96 -10.08 -2.10
C VAL A 55 -6.47 -10.00 -2.31
N GLU A 56 -6.97 -8.81 -2.66
CA GLU A 56 -8.33 -8.65 -3.18
C GLU A 56 -8.25 -8.28 -4.65
N PHE A 57 -8.77 -9.12 -5.52
CA PHE A 57 -8.84 -8.79 -6.94
C PHE A 57 -9.99 -7.80 -7.15
N LYS A 58 -9.69 -6.67 -7.79
CA LYS A 58 -10.73 -5.74 -8.23
C LYS A 58 -11.41 -6.41 -9.42
N LYS A 59 -12.55 -7.07 -9.19
CA LYS A 59 -13.39 -7.53 -10.30
C LYS A 59 -13.72 -6.30 -11.16
N ARG A 60 -13.22 -6.30 -12.39
CA ARG A 60 -13.75 -5.47 -13.46
C ARG A 60 -14.95 -6.25 -13.98
N GLU A 61 -16.14 -5.72 -13.73
CA GLU A 61 -17.33 -6.12 -14.48
C GLU A 61 -17.26 -5.51 -15.88
#